data_AF-A0A5C4XU54-F1
#
_entry.id   AF-A0A5C4XU54-F1
#
_cell.length_a   1.000
_cell.length_b   1.000
_cell.length_c   1.000
_cell.angle_alpha   90.00
_cell.angle_beta   90.00
_cell.angle_gamma   90.00
#
_symmetry.space_group_name_H-M   'P 1'
#
loop_
_entity.id
_entity.type
_entity.pdbx_description
1 polymer ?
#
loop_
_entity_poly.entity_id
_entity_poly.type
_entity_poly.pdbx_seq_one_letter_code
_entity_poly.pdbx_strand_id
1 'polypeptide(L)'
;MSDAAAAPPPAPGGGGGGTPDGAASAGPDEDTLLAEQQRVRRLASELRDRAGTSTDPAERSRLASDRDALADRLDALADEFDSAAERRDRAAEARDTKALLRDRTAADRAAAQGVPDVGALDRHHAAVARDWAASDRYEARTDRRRAAQSRHEAAVERRASATQRELPATQDHDETD
;
A
#
# COMPACT_ATOMS: atom_id res chain seq x y z
N MET A 1 68.34 11.03 -30.80
CA MET A 1 67.21 10.64 -31.65
C MET A 1 66.05 10.39 -30.72
N SER A 2 65.20 11.40 -30.54
CA SER A 2 64.10 11.39 -29.57
C SER A 2 62.88 10.77 -30.24
N ASP A 3 62.44 9.63 -29.72
CA ASP A 3 61.24 8.95 -30.19
C ASP A 3 60.04 9.42 -29.36
N ALA A 4 59.11 10.10 -30.02
CA ALA A 4 57.92 10.67 -29.40
C ALA A 4 56.82 9.60 -29.38
N ALA A 5 56.58 9.00 -28.20
CA ALA A 5 55.48 8.07 -27.99
C ALA A 5 54.13 8.79 -28.05
N ALA A 6 53.32 8.44 -29.05
CA ALA A 6 51.96 8.94 -29.24
C ALA A 6 51.02 8.44 -28.12
N ALA A 7 50.22 9.35 -27.57
CA ALA A 7 49.19 9.03 -26.58
C ALA A 7 48.00 8.29 -27.23
N PRO A 8 47.38 7.30 -26.55
CA PRO A 8 46.20 6.61 -27.06
C PRO A 8 44.94 7.50 -26.98
N PRO A 9 43.94 7.30 -27.87
CA PRO A 9 42.72 8.09 -27.88
C PRO A 9 41.81 7.76 -26.68
N PRO A 10 41.02 8.72 -26.19
CA PRO A 10 40.07 8.49 -25.11
C PRO A 10 38.92 7.57 -25.55
N ALA A 11 38.50 6.68 -24.66
CA ALA A 11 37.38 5.77 -24.86
C ALA A 11 36.06 6.54 -25.07
N PRO A 12 35.16 6.07 -25.95
CA PRO A 12 33.84 6.67 -26.10
C PRO A 12 33.03 6.46 -24.82
N GLY A 13 32.58 7.57 -24.23
CA GLY A 13 31.69 7.60 -23.08
C GLY A 13 30.38 6.87 -23.38
N GLY A 14 30.17 5.76 -22.68
CA GLY A 14 28.88 5.07 -22.63
C GLY A 14 27.88 5.89 -21.82
N GLY A 15 27.29 6.89 -22.45
CA GLY A 15 26.10 7.57 -21.97
C GLY A 15 24.90 6.62 -22.04
N GLY A 16 24.74 5.79 -21.01
CA GLY A 16 23.51 5.04 -20.77
C GLY A 16 22.43 5.99 -20.28
N GLY A 17 21.88 6.78 -21.19
CA GLY A 17 20.67 7.57 -20.96
C GLY A 17 19.54 6.62 -20.57
N GLY A 18 19.15 6.68 -19.30
CA GLY A 18 17.94 6.02 -18.82
C GLY A 18 16.74 6.57 -19.58
N THR A 19 16.15 5.76 -20.43
CA THR A 19 14.76 5.92 -20.82
C THR A 19 13.89 5.51 -19.62
N PRO A 20 13.09 6.41 -19.02
CA PRO A 20 12.03 5.99 -18.11
C PRO A 20 10.90 5.42 -18.96
N ASP A 21 11.12 4.20 -19.46
CA ASP A 21 10.08 3.44 -20.15
C ASP A 21 9.25 2.72 -19.10
N GLY A 22 8.00 3.14 -18.97
CA GLY A 22 7.06 2.60 -17.99
C GLY A 22 6.32 3.65 -17.18
N ALA A 23 5.63 4.59 -17.85
CA ALA A 23 4.46 5.24 -17.27
C ALA A 23 3.31 4.21 -17.12
N ALA A 24 3.55 3.14 -16.36
CA ALA A 24 2.48 2.32 -15.81
C ALA A 24 1.77 3.22 -14.80
N SER A 25 0.46 3.43 -14.99
CA SER A 25 -0.39 4.31 -14.18
C SER A 25 0.07 4.32 -12.72
N ALA A 26 0.85 5.33 -12.35
CA ALA A 26 1.26 5.52 -10.99
C ALA A 26 -0.03 5.87 -10.25
N GLY A 27 -0.55 4.91 -9.49
CA GLY A 27 -1.66 5.18 -8.58
C GLY A 27 -1.35 6.40 -7.73
N PRO A 28 -2.38 7.00 -7.09
CA PRO A 28 -2.19 8.17 -6.23
C PRO A 28 -0.99 7.98 -5.30
N ASP A 29 -0.16 9.02 -5.21
CA ASP A 29 1.00 9.05 -4.33
C ASP A 29 0.55 8.89 -2.86
N GLU A 30 1.35 8.22 -2.04
CA GLU A 30 0.98 7.92 -0.65
C GLU A 30 0.72 9.20 0.16
N ASP A 31 1.44 10.28 -0.14
CA ASP A 31 1.21 11.59 0.47
C ASP A 31 -0.16 12.18 0.10
N THR A 32 -0.61 11.95 -1.13
CA THR A 32 -1.94 12.35 -1.59
C THR A 32 -3.02 11.54 -0.86
N LEU A 33 -2.80 10.24 -0.70
CA LEU A 33 -3.70 9.37 0.05
C LEU A 33 -3.80 9.79 1.53
N LEU A 34 -2.69 10.15 2.15
CA LEU A 34 -2.66 10.62 3.53
C LEU A 34 -3.36 11.96 3.72
N ALA A 35 -3.13 12.91 2.82
CA ALA A 35 -3.82 14.20 2.84
C ALA A 35 -5.33 14.03 2.69
N GLU A 36 -5.76 13.13 1.79
CA GLU A 36 -7.16 12.80 1.61
C GLU A 36 -7.75 12.10 2.84
N GLN A 37 -7.03 11.17 3.46
CA GLN A 37 -7.47 10.50 4.70
C GLN A 37 -7.73 11.52 5.81
N GLN A 38 -6.81 12.48 5.99
CA GLN A 38 -6.94 13.53 6.99
C GLN A 38 -8.15 14.42 6.72
N ARG A 39 -8.39 14.78 5.46
CA ARG A 39 -9.56 15.55 5.04
C ARG A 39 -10.85 14.82 5.37
N VAL A 40 -10.97 13.55 4.97
CA VAL A 40 -12.18 12.75 5.19
C VAL A 40 -12.43 12.52 6.68
N ARG A 41 -11.40 12.25 7.48
CA ARG A 41 -11.52 12.11 8.94
C ARG A 41 -11.98 13.39 9.62
N ARG A 42 -11.48 14.54 9.18
CA ARG A 42 -11.91 15.84 9.70
C ARG A 42 -13.40 16.06 9.43
N LEU A 43 -13.83 15.87 8.19
CA LEU A 43 -15.23 16.01 7.80
C LEU A 43 -16.14 15.03 8.57
N ALA A 44 -15.68 13.79 8.79
CA ALA A 44 -16.41 12.80 9.58
C ALA A 44 -16.58 13.23 11.05
N SER A 45 -15.58 13.91 11.63
CA SER A 45 -15.68 14.50 12.97
C SER A 45 -16.71 15.64 12.99
N GLU A 46 -16.63 16.56 12.03
CA GLU A 46 -17.55 17.70 11.93
C GLU A 46 -19.01 17.25 11.80
N LEU A 47 -19.29 16.23 10.96
CA LEU A 47 -20.64 15.66 10.85
C LEU A 47 -21.11 14.97 12.13
N ARG A 48 -20.21 14.30 12.86
CA ARG A 48 -20.54 13.68 14.15
C ARG A 48 -20.94 14.73 15.17
N ASP A 49 -20.17 15.81 15.27
CA ASP A 49 -20.44 16.90 16.22
C ASP A 49 -21.75 17.63 15.87
N ARG A 50 -22.00 17.86 14.59
CA ARG A 50 -23.26 18.45 14.11
C ARG A 50 -24.46 17.51 14.37
N ALA A 51 -24.30 16.21 14.16
CA ALA A 51 -25.37 15.25 14.44
C ALA A 51 -25.70 15.15 15.93
N GLY A 52 -24.70 15.33 16.81
CA GLY A 52 -24.89 15.34 18.26
C GLY A 52 -25.58 16.60 18.79
N THR A 53 -25.55 17.70 18.03
CA THR A 53 -26.16 18.98 18.41
C THR A 53 -27.49 19.28 17.71
N SER A 54 -27.78 18.59 16.60
CA SER A 54 -29.04 18.77 15.88
C SER A 54 -30.23 18.15 16.64
N THR A 55 -31.27 18.95 16.83
CA THR A 55 -32.55 18.50 17.42
C THR A 55 -33.56 18.06 16.35
N ASP A 56 -33.36 18.45 15.09
CA ASP A 56 -34.25 18.11 13.98
C ASP A 56 -34.03 16.65 13.54
N PRO A 57 -35.06 15.78 13.61
CA PRO A 57 -34.95 14.40 13.12
C PRO A 57 -34.59 14.31 11.63
N ALA A 58 -35.07 15.24 10.79
CA ALA A 58 -34.79 15.21 9.36
C ALA A 58 -33.32 15.55 9.07
N GLU A 59 -32.79 16.59 9.72
CA GLU A 59 -31.35 16.92 9.66
C GLU A 59 -30.48 15.77 10.20
N ARG A 60 -30.83 15.16 11.34
CA ARG A 60 -30.09 14.00 11.88
C ARG A 60 -30.05 12.83 10.92
N SER A 61 -31.14 12.55 10.20
CA SER A 61 -31.19 11.50 9.18
C SER A 61 -30.23 11.79 8.02
N ARG A 62 -30.24 13.03 7.50
CA ARG A 62 -29.31 13.46 6.44
C ARG A 62 -27.85 13.34 6.88
N LEU A 63 -27.53 13.80 8.09
CA LEU A 63 -26.17 13.71 8.65
C LEU A 63 -25.73 12.26 8.85
N ALA A 64 -26.64 11.34 9.15
CA ALA A 64 -26.34 9.92 9.22
C ALA A 64 -25.99 9.35 7.83
N SER A 65 -26.76 9.70 6.79
CA SER A 65 -26.45 9.32 5.41
C SER A 65 -25.11 9.90 4.92
N ASP A 66 -24.82 11.16 5.23
CA ASP A 66 -23.53 11.79 4.88
C ASP A 66 -22.36 11.08 5.57
N ARG A 67 -22.54 10.66 6.83
CA ARG A 67 -21.52 9.88 7.57
C ARG A 67 -21.30 8.51 6.97
N ASP A 68 -22.35 7.82 6.52
CA ASP A 68 -22.22 6.52 5.85
C ASP A 68 -21.45 6.67 4.54
N ALA A 69 -21.73 7.73 3.76
CA ALA A 69 -20.97 8.04 2.55
C ALA A 69 -19.49 8.32 2.82
N LEU A 70 -19.15 9.01 3.93
CA LEU A 70 -17.75 9.18 4.33
C LEU A 70 -17.10 7.89 4.80
N ALA A 71 -17.83 7.00 5.46
CA ALA A 71 -17.32 5.69 5.85
C ALA A 71 -16.96 4.87 4.60
N ASP A 72 -17.82 4.87 3.58
CA ASP A 72 -17.54 4.21 2.30
C ASP A 72 -16.33 4.82 1.59
N ARG A 73 -16.14 6.15 1.68
CA ARG A 73 -14.94 6.82 1.16
C ARG A 73 -13.67 6.45 1.93
N LEU A 74 -13.74 6.27 3.25
CA LEU A 74 -12.62 5.78 4.06
C LEU A 74 -12.26 4.34 3.70
N ASP A 75 -13.26 3.49 3.43
CA ASP A 75 -13.02 2.12 3.00
C ASP A 75 -12.34 2.09 1.62
N ALA A 76 -12.82 2.87 0.65
CA ALA A 76 -12.16 2.99 -0.66
C ALA A 76 -10.71 3.47 -0.54
N LEU A 77 -10.45 4.46 0.32
CA LEU A 77 -9.11 4.97 0.54
C LEU A 77 -8.18 3.92 1.17
N ALA A 78 -8.70 3.11 2.09
CA ALA A 78 -7.93 2.03 2.68
C ALA A 78 -7.61 0.93 1.64
N ASP A 79 -8.49 0.67 0.67
CA ASP A 79 -8.19 -0.24 -0.46
C ASP A 79 -7.08 0.31 -1.38
N GLU A 80 -7.03 1.64 -1.56
CA GLU A 80 -5.95 2.30 -2.29
C GLU A 80 -4.60 2.18 -1.55
N PHE A 81 -4.59 2.34 -0.23
CA PHE A 81 -3.40 2.09 0.60
C PHE A 81 -2.95 0.62 0.53
N ASP A 82 -3.88 -0.33 0.62
CA ASP A 82 -3.58 -1.76 0.51
C ASP A 82 -2.94 -2.05 -0.86
N SER A 83 -3.49 -1.49 -1.94
CA SER A 83 -2.94 -1.60 -3.29
C SER A 83 -1.54 -0.98 -3.40
N ALA A 84 -1.29 0.18 -2.77
CA ALA A 84 0.02 0.81 -2.75
C ALA A 84 1.06 -0.04 -2.03
N ALA A 85 0.71 -0.59 -0.86
CA ALA A 85 1.57 -1.47 -0.10
C ALA A 85 1.85 -2.79 -0.87
N GLU A 86 0.89 -3.35 -1.61
CA GLU A 86 1.17 -4.50 -2.48
C GLU A 86 2.16 -4.19 -3.62
N ARG A 87 2.12 -2.97 -4.19
CA ARG A 87 3.12 -2.56 -5.19
C ARG A 87 4.52 -2.49 -4.57
N ARG A 88 4.65 -1.93 -3.37
CA ARG A 88 5.93 -1.87 -2.64
C ARG A 88 6.48 -3.27 -2.34
N ASP A 89 5.60 -4.17 -1.90
CA ASP A 89 5.93 -5.57 -1.64
C ASP A 89 6.49 -6.27 -2.88
N ARG A 90 5.79 -6.18 -4.02
CA ARG A 90 6.26 -6.78 -5.28
C ARG A 90 7.60 -6.19 -5.74
N ALA A 91 7.78 -4.88 -5.56
CA ALA A 91 9.05 -4.22 -5.87
C ALA A 91 10.20 -4.68 -4.95
N ALA A 92 9.92 -4.95 -3.68
CA ALA A 92 10.88 -5.53 -2.75
C ALA A 92 11.25 -6.97 -3.14
N GLU A 93 10.28 -7.83 -3.43
CA GLU A 93 10.49 -9.21 -3.89
C GLU A 93 11.33 -9.26 -5.19
N ALA A 94 11.08 -8.34 -6.13
CA ALA A 94 11.86 -8.22 -7.35
C ALA A 94 13.32 -7.83 -7.08
N ARG A 95 13.58 -6.98 -6.08
CA ARG A 95 14.94 -6.64 -5.65
C ARG A 95 15.62 -7.84 -4.98
N ASP A 96 14.91 -8.56 -4.13
CA ASP A 96 15.42 -9.75 -3.43
C ASP A 96 15.81 -10.84 -4.42
N THR A 97 14.97 -11.08 -5.43
CA THR A 97 15.26 -12.02 -6.54
C THR A 97 16.53 -11.63 -7.29
N LYS A 98 16.68 -10.34 -7.64
CA LYS A 98 17.90 -9.84 -8.30
C LYS A 98 19.13 -9.98 -7.41
N ALA A 99 19.00 -9.77 -6.10
CA ALA A 99 20.08 -9.96 -5.15
C ALA A 99 20.49 -11.44 -5.05
N LEU A 100 19.54 -12.38 -4.97
CA LEU A 100 19.82 -13.83 -4.94
C LEU A 100 20.59 -14.29 -6.20
N LEU A 101 20.21 -13.77 -7.37
CA LEU A 101 20.92 -14.06 -8.62
C LEU A 101 22.36 -13.56 -8.60
N ARG A 102 22.60 -12.36 -8.06
CA ARG A 102 23.97 -11.83 -7.90
C ARG A 102 24.78 -12.66 -6.93
N ASP A 103 24.19 -13.08 -5.82
CA ASP A 103 24.87 -13.89 -4.81
C ASP A 103 25.31 -15.24 -5.36
N ARG A 104 24.42 -15.87 -6.14
CA ARG A 104 24.70 -17.12 -6.84
C ARG A 104 25.82 -16.95 -7.86
N THR A 105 25.74 -15.91 -8.69
CA THR A 105 26.76 -15.60 -9.70
C THR A 105 28.13 -15.35 -9.06
N ALA A 106 28.18 -14.71 -7.89
CA ALA A 106 29.41 -14.51 -7.14
C ALA A 106 30.00 -15.83 -6.63
N ALA A 107 29.17 -16.70 -6.06
CA ALA A 107 29.58 -18.03 -5.60
C ALA A 107 30.12 -18.89 -6.76
N ASP A 108 29.38 -18.93 -7.88
CA ASP A 108 29.75 -19.71 -9.06
C ASP A 108 31.09 -19.23 -9.64
N ARG A 109 31.34 -17.92 -9.65
CA ARG A 109 32.61 -17.33 -10.10
C ARG A 109 33.77 -17.74 -9.20
N ALA A 110 33.60 -17.68 -7.88
CA ALA A 110 34.64 -18.10 -6.93
C ALA A 110 34.99 -19.58 -7.13
N ALA A 111 33.96 -20.43 -7.26
CA ALA A 111 34.12 -21.85 -7.53
C ALA A 111 34.85 -22.12 -8.86
N ALA A 112 34.45 -21.45 -9.95
CA ALA A 112 35.06 -21.61 -11.26
C ALA A 112 36.54 -21.17 -11.30
N GLN A 113 36.91 -20.18 -10.48
CA GLN A 113 38.29 -19.71 -10.36
C GLN A 113 39.13 -20.53 -9.37
N GLY A 114 38.51 -21.46 -8.63
CA GLY A 114 39.19 -22.25 -7.58
C GLY A 114 39.68 -21.39 -6.41
N VAL A 115 39.10 -20.22 -6.20
CA VAL A 115 39.47 -19.29 -5.12
C VAL A 115 38.47 -19.35 -3.98
N PRO A 116 38.90 -19.09 -2.74
CA PRO A 116 37.98 -18.96 -1.61
C PRO A 116 36.92 -17.88 -1.84
N ASP A 117 35.69 -18.19 -1.48
CA ASP A 117 34.57 -17.25 -1.56
C ASP A 117 34.57 -16.30 -0.36
N VAL A 118 35.39 -15.26 -0.44
CA VAL A 118 35.60 -14.28 0.64
C VAL A 118 34.30 -13.57 1.07
N GLY A 119 33.30 -13.47 0.19
CA GLY A 119 32.02 -12.83 0.48
C GLY A 119 30.92 -13.78 0.95
N ALA A 120 31.19 -15.07 1.16
CA ALA A 120 30.15 -16.06 1.46
C ALA A 120 29.36 -15.71 2.75
N LEU A 121 30.07 -15.28 3.80
CA LEU A 121 29.46 -14.95 5.09
C LEU A 121 28.56 -13.70 4.99
N ASP A 122 29.03 -12.66 4.32
CA ASP A 122 28.24 -11.43 4.14
C ASP A 122 26.97 -11.70 3.33
N ARG A 123 27.06 -12.52 2.28
CA ARG A 123 25.90 -12.93 1.48
C ARG A 123 24.94 -13.80 2.27
N HIS A 124 25.45 -14.64 3.17
CA HIS A 124 24.62 -15.41 4.09
C HIS A 124 23.84 -14.49 5.05
N HIS A 125 24.49 -13.52 5.70
CA HIS A 125 23.79 -12.55 6.55
C HIS A 125 22.76 -11.73 5.77
N ALA A 126 23.08 -11.31 4.54
CA ALA A 126 22.13 -10.61 3.68
C ALA A 126 20.95 -11.50 3.24
N ALA A 127 21.15 -12.81 3.06
CA ALA A 127 20.06 -13.76 2.82
C ALA A 127 19.14 -13.88 4.04
N VAL A 128 19.71 -14.06 5.23
CA VAL A 128 18.95 -14.11 6.49
C VAL A 128 18.13 -12.83 6.68
N ALA A 129 18.72 -11.65 6.47
CA ALA A 129 18.00 -10.38 6.58
C ALA A 129 16.82 -10.27 5.60
N ARG A 130 16.96 -10.81 4.38
CA ARG A 130 15.85 -10.86 3.40
C ARG A 130 14.76 -11.83 3.82
N ASP A 131 15.10 -12.96 4.43
CA ASP A 131 14.12 -13.93 4.93
C ASP A 131 13.28 -13.35 6.08
N TRP A 132 13.90 -12.60 7.00
CA TRP A 132 13.17 -11.84 8.02
C TRP A 132 12.24 -10.80 7.38
N ALA A 133 12.76 -9.99 6.46
CA ALA A 133 11.95 -8.99 5.77
C ALA A 133 10.81 -9.60 4.93
N ALA A 134 10.99 -10.82 4.40
CA ALA A 134 9.96 -11.56 3.68
C ALA A 134 8.86 -12.05 4.65
N SER A 135 9.24 -12.53 5.83
CA SER A 135 8.30 -12.90 6.90
C SER A 135 7.47 -11.69 7.34
N ASP A 136 8.10 -10.54 7.59
CA ASP A 136 7.40 -9.30 7.98
C ASP A 136 6.37 -8.88 6.91
N ARG A 137 6.73 -8.97 5.62
CA ARG A 137 5.80 -8.67 4.51
C ARG A 137 4.64 -9.66 4.46
N TYR A 138 4.88 -10.94 4.74
CA TYR A 138 3.84 -11.96 4.77
C TYR A 138 2.83 -11.69 5.89
N GLU A 139 3.31 -11.37 7.09
CA GLU A 139 2.46 -10.98 8.22
C GLU A 139 1.65 -9.72 7.89
N ALA A 140 2.30 -8.68 7.36
CA ALA A 140 1.65 -7.45 6.96
C ALA A 140 0.56 -7.65 5.89
N ARG A 141 0.73 -8.59 4.94
CA ARG A 141 -0.34 -8.97 3.98
C ARG A 141 -1.50 -9.66 4.67
N THR A 142 -1.22 -10.51 5.63
CA THR A 142 -2.24 -11.23 6.39
C THR A 142 -3.07 -10.25 7.21
N ASP A 143 -2.42 -9.29 7.87
CA ASP A 143 -3.10 -8.24 8.64
C ASP A 143 -3.93 -7.32 7.75
N ARG A 144 -3.41 -6.89 6.60
CA ARG A 144 -4.19 -6.11 5.63
C ARG A 144 -5.43 -6.87 5.14
N ARG A 145 -5.30 -8.17 4.85
CA ARG A 145 -6.45 -9.00 4.45
C ARG A 145 -7.50 -9.07 5.55
N ARG A 146 -7.08 -9.27 6.80
CA ARG A 146 -7.99 -9.28 7.95
C ARG A 146 -8.68 -7.93 8.10
N ALA A 147 -7.94 -6.83 8.02
CA ALA A 147 -8.48 -5.49 8.10
C ALA A 147 -9.49 -5.20 6.97
N ALA A 148 -9.19 -5.59 5.74
CA ALA A 148 -10.10 -5.47 4.60
C ALA A 148 -11.39 -6.27 4.81
N GLN A 149 -11.30 -7.49 5.35
CA GLN A 149 -12.48 -8.28 5.70
C GLN A 149 -13.32 -7.58 6.79
N SER A 150 -12.71 -7.10 7.85
CA SER A 150 -13.44 -6.37 8.91
C SER A 150 -14.08 -5.08 8.39
N ARG A 151 -13.43 -4.35 7.47
CA ARG A 151 -14.02 -3.18 6.80
C ARG A 151 -15.23 -3.58 5.96
N HIS A 152 -15.14 -4.69 5.22
CA HIS A 152 -16.25 -5.21 4.44
C HIS A 152 -17.45 -5.61 5.32
N GLU A 153 -17.22 -6.33 6.41
CA GLU A 153 -18.26 -6.70 7.37
C GLU A 153 -18.93 -5.46 7.97
N ALA A 154 -18.14 -4.47 8.41
CA ALA A 154 -18.66 -3.21 8.92
C ALA A 154 -19.47 -2.44 7.86
N ALA A 155 -19.06 -2.46 6.59
CA ALA A 155 -19.81 -1.83 5.50
C ALA A 155 -21.16 -2.52 5.27
N VAL A 156 -21.22 -3.86 5.37
CA VAL A 156 -22.47 -4.63 5.29
C VAL A 156 -23.41 -4.24 6.44
N GLU A 157 -22.90 -4.18 7.67
CA GLU A 157 -23.69 -3.77 8.85
C GLU A 157 -24.23 -2.34 8.73
N ARG A 158 -23.41 -1.40 8.24
CA ARG A 158 -23.85 -0.02 7.97
C ARG A 158 -24.98 0.03 6.96
N ARG A 159 -24.86 -0.72 5.85
CA ARG A 159 -25.91 -0.79 4.82
C ARG A 159 -27.20 -1.40 5.37
N ALA A 160 -27.10 -2.47 6.15
CA ALA A 160 -28.27 -3.06 6.82
C ALA A 160 -28.95 -2.05 7.76
N SER A 161 -28.15 -1.31 8.55
CA SER A 161 -28.65 -0.25 9.43
C SER A 161 -29.29 0.90 8.64
N ALA A 162 -28.73 1.26 7.48
CA ALA A 162 -29.31 2.28 6.60
C ALA A 162 -30.67 1.84 6.07
N THR A 163 -30.79 0.62 5.57
CA THR A 163 -32.07 0.04 5.14
C THR A 163 -33.11 0.07 6.26
N GLN A 164 -32.73 -0.28 7.49
CA GLN A 164 -33.65 -0.24 8.64
C GLN A 164 -34.17 1.18 8.95
N ARG A 165 -33.35 2.22 8.74
CA ARG A 165 -33.80 3.62 8.92
C ARG A 165 -34.75 4.08 7.81
N GLU A 166 -34.68 3.45 6.64
CA GLU A 166 -35.52 3.77 5.48
C GLU A 166 -36.85 3.00 5.48
N LEU A 167 -36.96 1.93 6.28
CA LEU A 167 -38.23 1.26 6.47
C LEU A 167 -39.22 2.23 7.13
N PRO A 168 -40.43 2.40 6.58
CA PRO A 168 -41.47 3.15 7.27
C PRO A 168 -41.72 2.46 8.61
N ALA A 169 -41.91 3.25 9.68
CA ALA A 169 -42.39 2.72 10.95
C ALA A 169 -43.75 2.07 10.68
N THR A 170 -43.76 0.75 10.45
CA THR A 170 -44.99 -0.01 10.29
C THR A 170 -45.67 -0.01 11.64
N GLN A 171 -46.78 0.74 11.69
CA GLN A 171 -47.93 0.61 12.59
C GLN A 171 -47.85 -0.56 13.57
N ASP A 172 -47.64 -0.26 14.85
CA ASP A 172 -47.91 -1.18 15.98
C ASP A 172 -48.42 -0.34 17.18
N HIS A 173 -49.37 0.55 16.94
CA HIS A 173 -50.09 1.31 17.99
C HIS A 173 -51.63 1.21 17.87
N ASP A 174 -52.15 0.25 17.10
CA ASP A 174 -53.57 -0.11 17.17
C ASP A 174 -53.67 -1.51 17.77
N GLU A 175 -54.00 -1.58 19.06
CA GLU A 175 -54.89 -2.57 19.69
C GLU A 175 -54.70 -2.50 21.22
N THR A 176 -55.44 -1.60 21.87
CA THR A 176 -55.95 -1.80 23.24
C THR A 176 -57.11 -0.83 23.44
N ASP A 177 -58.30 -1.26 23.01
CA ASP A 177 -59.60 -0.80 23.52
C ASP A 177 -60.39 -2.03 23.98
#